data_AF-A0A7C5YP28-F1
#
_entry.id   AF-A0A7C5YP28-F1
#
_cell.length_a   1.000
_cell.length_b   1.000
_cell.length_c   1.000
_cell.angle_alpha   90.00
_cell.angle_beta   90.00
_cell.angle_gamma   90.00
#
_symmetry.space_group_name_H-M   'P 1'
#
loop_
_entity.id
_entity.type
_entity.pdbx_description
1 polymer ?
#
loop_
_entity_poly.entity_id
_entity_poly.type
_entity_poly.pdbx_seq_one_letter_code
_entity_poly.pdbx_strand_id
1 'polypeptide(L)'
;MPKPTFSPTKLSTYLLCRVKYHWAYHTPYGKWLRRPNPAFAFGSNLHRVLEYFHNAGGAEKLSTEEFHHALEQLWSPTGFESDAQSDVYKQEGLQLTQQYYQQQLAQPSEAVVLFTERTLRRDMGRYVLMGRLDRVDEYPDGTLEIIDYKSGRTNVDEEQVRNDLALHCYALLLQEHYPDRPLQIAIYALRANKKVAVALTHDELEEFRLMLNRIVDEIIEEDWQWLTPRWIPHCAKCDFLELCVRKLGLSPD
;
A
#
# COMPACT_ATOMS: atom_id res chain seq x y z
N MET A 1 -4.38 25.39 -13.96
CA MET A 1 -4.33 23.93 -14.19
C MET A 1 -4.68 23.23 -12.89
N PRO A 2 -5.35 22.06 -12.90
CA PRO A 2 -5.61 21.32 -11.67
C PRO A 2 -4.28 20.94 -10.99
N LYS A 3 -4.25 20.99 -9.64
CA LYS A 3 -3.07 20.62 -8.85
C LYS A 3 -2.66 19.16 -9.15
N PRO A 4 -1.36 18.86 -9.30
CA PRO A 4 -0.91 17.48 -9.46
C PRO A 4 -1.30 16.66 -8.24
N THR A 5 -1.64 15.39 -8.46
CA THR A 5 -2.10 14.47 -7.43
C THR A 5 -1.08 13.36 -7.21
N PHE A 6 -0.64 13.20 -5.98
CA PHE A 6 0.33 12.20 -5.54
C PHE A 6 -0.31 11.16 -4.64
N SER A 7 0.22 9.93 -4.71
CA SER A 7 -0.14 8.82 -3.85
C SER A 7 1.11 8.10 -3.37
N PRO A 8 1.05 7.31 -2.29
CA PRO A 8 2.21 6.54 -1.82
C PRO A 8 2.87 5.73 -2.93
N THR A 9 2.08 5.03 -3.76
CA THR A 9 2.59 4.24 -4.88
C THR A 9 3.33 5.09 -5.92
N LYS A 10 2.83 6.30 -6.22
CA LYS A 10 3.52 7.23 -7.12
C LYS A 10 4.86 7.67 -6.53
N LEU A 11 4.87 8.07 -5.27
CA LEU A 11 6.06 8.53 -4.55
C LEU A 11 7.11 7.42 -4.45
N SER A 12 6.72 6.22 -4.01
CA SER A 12 7.60 5.04 -3.99
C SER A 12 8.15 4.71 -5.37
N THR A 13 7.35 4.89 -6.44
CA THR A 13 7.83 4.65 -7.81
C THR A 13 8.88 5.68 -8.24
N TYR A 14 8.71 6.94 -7.88
CA TYR A 14 9.70 8.00 -8.13
C TYR A 14 11.02 7.71 -7.41
N LEU A 15 10.93 7.46 -6.09
CA LEU A 15 12.09 7.16 -5.23
C LEU A 15 12.82 5.88 -5.68
N LEU A 16 12.09 4.90 -6.21
CA LEU A 16 12.70 3.69 -6.77
C LEU A 16 13.41 3.96 -8.10
N CYS A 17 12.73 4.64 -9.04
CA CYS A 17 13.29 4.90 -10.37
C CYS A 17 12.52 6.02 -11.09
N ARG A 18 13.18 7.16 -11.28
CA ARG A 18 12.66 8.32 -12.04
C ARG A 18 12.21 7.95 -13.46
N VAL A 19 12.97 7.11 -14.17
CA VAL A 19 12.60 6.66 -15.53
C VAL A 19 11.31 5.83 -15.52
N LYS A 20 11.16 4.93 -14.54
CA LYS A 20 9.91 4.17 -14.37
C LYS A 20 8.74 5.11 -14.07
N TYR A 21 8.93 6.08 -13.19
CA TYR A 21 7.91 7.08 -12.85
C TYR A 21 7.44 7.87 -14.07
N HIS A 22 8.38 8.34 -14.90
CA HIS A 22 8.07 9.03 -16.15
C HIS A 22 7.16 8.19 -17.04
N TRP A 23 7.58 6.97 -17.39
CA TRP A 23 6.80 6.11 -18.26
C TRP A 23 5.45 5.71 -17.65
N ALA A 24 5.40 5.47 -16.33
CA ALA A 24 4.19 5.07 -15.64
C ALA A 24 3.12 6.17 -15.52
N TYR A 25 3.54 7.45 -15.37
CA TYR A 25 2.63 8.54 -14.98
C TYR A 25 2.64 9.77 -15.88
N HIS A 26 3.71 10.02 -16.65
CA HIS A 26 3.81 11.17 -17.57
C HIS A 26 3.54 10.80 -19.03
N THR A 27 3.44 9.51 -19.35
CA THR A 27 3.19 9.04 -20.71
C THR A 27 1.93 8.17 -20.78
N PRO A 28 1.30 8.02 -21.96
CA PRO A 28 0.20 7.09 -22.12
C PRO A 28 0.61 5.63 -21.87
N TYR A 29 1.88 5.27 -22.10
CA TYR A 29 2.39 3.90 -22.04
C TYR A 29 2.21 3.22 -20.67
N GLY A 30 2.13 4.00 -19.58
CA GLY A 30 1.88 3.49 -18.24
C GLY A 30 0.60 2.68 -18.08
N LYS A 31 -0.38 2.85 -18.98
CA LYS A 31 -1.60 2.01 -19.01
C LYS A 31 -1.44 0.78 -19.89
N TRP A 32 -0.69 0.88 -20.99
CA TRP A 32 -0.58 -0.16 -22.02
C TRP A 32 0.44 -1.25 -21.68
N LEU A 33 1.49 -0.91 -20.93
CA LEU A 33 2.59 -1.83 -20.64
C LEU A 33 2.47 -2.57 -19.31
N ARG A 34 1.41 -2.36 -18.54
CA ARG A 34 1.21 -3.11 -17.29
C ARG A 34 1.00 -4.58 -17.62
N ARG A 35 1.85 -5.42 -17.06
CA ARG A 35 1.74 -6.87 -17.16
C ARG A 35 0.92 -7.43 -15.98
N PRO A 36 0.38 -8.66 -16.12
CA PRO A 36 -0.10 -9.40 -14.97
C PRO A 36 0.96 -9.41 -13.86
N ASN A 37 0.53 -9.18 -12.62
CA ASN A 37 1.40 -9.20 -11.46
C ASN A 37 0.71 -10.05 -10.39
N PRO A 38 1.04 -11.35 -10.32
CA PRO A 38 0.41 -12.28 -9.40
C PRO A 38 0.49 -11.84 -7.94
N ALA A 39 1.59 -11.21 -7.52
CA ALA A 39 1.75 -10.72 -6.15
C ALA A 39 0.78 -9.55 -5.84
N PHE A 40 0.60 -8.63 -6.79
CA PHE A 40 -0.37 -7.54 -6.66
C PHE A 40 -1.82 -8.05 -6.72
N ALA A 41 -2.11 -9.00 -7.61
CA ALA A 41 -3.41 -9.65 -7.70
C ALA A 41 -3.76 -10.40 -6.40
N PHE A 42 -2.78 -11.12 -5.84
CA PHE A 42 -2.93 -11.82 -4.57
C PHE A 42 -3.22 -10.85 -3.42
N GLY A 43 -2.41 -9.79 -3.27
CA GLY A 43 -2.67 -8.74 -2.30
C GLY A 43 -4.06 -8.13 -2.45
N SER A 44 -4.45 -7.75 -3.67
CA SER A 44 -5.77 -7.15 -3.95
C SER A 44 -6.94 -8.05 -3.55
N ASN A 45 -6.82 -9.37 -3.75
CA ASN A 45 -7.83 -10.33 -3.31
C ASN A 45 -7.90 -10.41 -1.78
N LEU A 46 -6.76 -10.46 -1.09
CA LEU A 46 -6.72 -10.52 0.37
C LEU A 46 -7.28 -9.24 1.01
N HIS A 47 -6.96 -8.06 0.48
CA HIS A 47 -7.54 -6.79 0.96
C HIS A 47 -9.06 -6.79 0.84
N ARG A 48 -9.61 -7.20 -0.31
CA ARG A 48 -11.07 -7.27 -0.53
C ARG A 48 -11.77 -8.17 0.48
N VAL A 49 -11.15 -9.31 0.79
CA VAL A 49 -11.70 -10.30 1.72
C VAL A 49 -11.60 -9.81 3.17
N LEU A 50 -10.49 -9.15 3.54
CA LEU A 50 -10.33 -8.54 4.85
C LEU A 50 -11.25 -7.31 5.05
N GLU A 51 -11.47 -6.52 4.00
CA GLU A 51 -12.46 -5.43 3.97
C GLU A 51 -13.86 -5.97 4.31
N TYR A 52 -14.28 -7.03 3.62
CA TYR A 52 -15.56 -7.70 3.91
C TYR A 52 -15.63 -8.18 5.37
N PHE A 53 -14.59 -8.87 5.83
CA PHE A 53 -14.53 -9.44 7.17
C PHE A 53 -14.70 -8.38 8.26
N HIS A 54 -13.94 -7.29 8.19
CA HIS A 54 -14.00 -6.23 9.18
C HIS A 54 -15.30 -5.43 9.10
N ASN A 55 -15.83 -5.19 7.90
CA ASN A 55 -17.12 -4.51 7.74
C ASN A 55 -18.30 -5.34 8.27
N ALA A 56 -18.18 -6.67 8.29
CA ALA A 56 -19.18 -7.57 8.84
C ALA A 56 -19.09 -7.72 10.38
N GLY A 57 -18.10 -7.09 11.04
CA GLY A 57 -17.88 -7.19 12.48
C GLY A 57 -16.85 -8.23 12.91
N GLY A 58 -16.03 -8.73 11.97
CA GLY A 58 -14.91 -9.61 12.26
C GLY A 58 -15.32 -10.96 12.85
N ALA A 59 -14.41 -11.57 13.65
CA ALA A 59 -14.59 -12.91 14.21
C ALA A 59 -15.69 -12.98 15.28
N GLU A 60 -16.19 -11.84 15.76
CA GLU A 60 -17.33 -11.79 16.68
C GLU A 60 -18.67 -12.04 15.99
N LYS A 61 -18.74 -11.75 14.69
CA LYS A 61 -19.98 -11.77 13.90
C LYS A 61 -19.97 -12.78 12.77
N LEU A 62 -18.80 -13.06 12.20
CA LEU A 62 -18.61 -14.05 11.15
C LEU A 62 -17.99 -15.31 11.72
N SER A 63 -18.51 -16.46 11.32
CA SER A 63 -17.85 -17.75 11.51
C SER A 63 -16.64 -17.91 10.57
N THR A 64 -15.77 -18.87 10.89
CA THR A 64 -14.62 -19.23 10.03
C THR A 64 -15.11 -19.69 8.65
N GLU A 65 -16.22 -20.43 8.61
CA GLU A 65 -16.83 -20.96 7.40
C GLU A 65 -17.38 -19.84 6.50
N GLU A 66 -18.08 -18.86 7.07
CA GLU A 66 -18.55 -17.68 6.33
C GLU A 66 -17.39 -16.86 5.78
N PHE A 67 -16.31 -16.71 6.56
CA PHE A 67 -15.12 -15.99 6.11
C PHE A 67 -14.40 -16.70 4.97
N HIS A 68 -14.26 -18.03 5.05
CA HIS A 68 -13.75 -18.83 3.94
C HIS A 68 -14.63 -18.71 2.70
N HIS A 69 -15.95 -18.82 2.86
CA HIS A 69 -16.88 -18.68 1.74
C HIS A 69 -16.78 -17.29 1.09
N ALA A 70 -16.62 -16.23 1.89
CA ALA A 70 -16.40 -14.89 1.37
C ALA A 70 -15.15 -14.81 0.49
N LEU A 71 -14.03 -15.45 0.89
CA LEU A 71 -12.85 -15.53 0.03
C LEU A 71 -13.18 -16.20 -1.29
N GLU A 72 -13.88 -17.33 -1.25
CA GLU A 72 -14.21 -18.06 -2.47
C GLU A 72 -15.04 -17.25 -3.46
N GLN A 73 -16.03 -16.51 -2.97
CA GLN A 73 -16.95 -15.68 -3.76
C GLN A 73 -16.31 -14.39 -4.26
N LEU A 74 -15.45 -13.76 -3.45
CA LEU A 74 -14.83 -12.47 -3.76
C LEU A 74 -13.53 -12.61 -4.56
N TRP A 75 -13.04 -13.83 -4.76
CA TRP A 75 -11.81 -14.09 -5.50
C TRP A 75 -11.93 -13.69 -6.97
N SER A 76 -10.97 -12.89 -7.43
CA SER A 76 -10.81 -12.52 -8.83
C SER A 76 -9.54 -13.17 -9.38
N PRO A 77 -9.62 -13.93 -10.49
CA PRO A 77 -8.45 -14.48 -11.18
C PRO A 77 -7.71 -13.42 -12.03
N THR A 78 -8.20 -12.18 -12.09
CA THR A 78 -7.57 -11.12 -12.89
C THR A 78 -6.20 -10.73 -12.32
N GLY A 79 -5.19 -10.71 -13.18
CA GLY A 79 -3.82 -10.32 -12.84
C GLY A 79 -2.88 -11.50 -12.52
N PHE A 80 -3.41 -12.73 -12.54
CA PHE A 80 -2.61 -13.95 -12.59
C PHE A 80 -2.28 -14.33 -14.05
N GLU A 81 -1.23 -15.13 -14.23
CA GLU A 81 -0.77 -15.57 -15.56
C GLU A 81 -1.64 -16.70 -16.15
N SER A 82 -2.31 -17.46 -15.29
CA SER A 82 -3.24 -18.54 -15.66
C SER A 82 -4.22 -18.85 -14.54
N ASP A 83 -5.31 -19.54 -14.86
CA ASP A 83 -6.29 -20.01 -13.88
C ASP A 83 -5.66 -20.97 -12.86
N ALA A 84 -4.78 -21.88 -13.32
CA ALA A 84 -4.05 -22.78 -12.44
C ALA A 84 -3.16 -22.03 -11.43
N GLN A 85 -2.50 -20.94 -11.86
CA GLN A 85 -1.73 -20.10 -10.93
C GLN A 85 -2.65 -19.36 -9.96
N SER A 86 -3.78 -18.82 -10.45
CA SER A 86 -4.81 -18.21 -9.61
C SER A 86 -5.29 -19.17 -8.52
N ASP A 87 -5.55 -20.44 -8.87
CA ASP A 87 -6.03 -21.45 -7.91
C ASP A 87 -4.98 -21.74 -6.83
N VAL A 88 -3.69 -21.83 -7.18
CA VAL A 88 -2.61 -21.98 -6.19
C VAL A 88 -2.59 -20.82 -5.20
N TYR A 89 -2.68 -19.57 -5.68
CA TYR A 89 -2.76 -18.40 -4.81
C TYR A 89 -4.06 -18.36 -3.99
N LYS A 90 -5.17 -18.86 -4.54
CA LYS A 90 -6.44 -18.95 -3.81
C LYS A 90 -6.32 -19.89 -2.62
N GLN A 91 -5.67 -21.03 -2.79
CA GLN A 91 -5.40 -21.98 -1.70
C GLN A 91 -4.46 -21.39 -0.65
N GLU A 92 -3.40 -20.67 -1.05
CA GLU A 92 -2.56 -19.92 -0.11
C GLU A 92 -3.39 -18.87 0.64
N GLY A 93 -4.26 -18.14 -0.06
CA GLY A 93 -5.14 -17.14 0.53
C GLY A 93 -6.06 -17.71 1.61
N LEU A 94 -6.68 -18.87 1.34
CA LEU A 94 -7.50 -19.59 2.32
C LEU A 94 -6.72 -19.94 3.59
N GLN A 95 -5.48 -20.41 3.46
CA GLN A 95 -4.64 -20.73 4.61
C GLN A 95 -4.30 -19.47 5.42
N LEU A 96 -3.93 -18.37 4.76
CA LEU A 96 -3.60 -17.12 5.43
C LEU A 96 -4.82 -16.49 6.13
N THR A 97 -6.00 -16.52 5.50
CA THR A 97 -7.22 -16.00 6.14
C THR A 97 -7.67 -16.86 7.31
N GLN A 98 -7.49 -18.18 7.24
CA GLN A 98 -7.74 -19.07 8.37
C GLN A 98 -6.83 -18.72 9.56
N GLN A 99 -5.53 -18.59 9.32
CA GLN A 99 -4.55 -18.21 10.37
C GLN A 99 -4.85 -16.83 10.95
N TYR A 100 -5.20 -15.87 10.09
CA TYR A 100 -5.63 -14.54 10.50
C TYR A 100 -6.84 -14.60 11.42
N TYR A 101 -7.88 -15.36 11.03
CA TYR A 101 -9.10 -15.51 11.82
C TYR A 101 -8.82 -16.10 13.21
N GLN A 102 -8.03 -17.17 13.28
CA GLN A 102 -7.65 -17.78 14.56
C GLN A 102 -6.89 -16.81 15.46
N GLN A 103 -6.03 -15.96 14.87
CA GLN A 103 -5.32 -14.92 15.61
C GLN A 103 -6.27 -13.87 16.19
N GLN A 104 -7.29 -13.44 15.43
CA GLN A 104 -8.30 -12.50 15.93
C GLN A 104 -9.11 -13.08 17.10
N LEU A 105 -9.42 -14.37 17.07
CA LEU A 105 -10.08 -15.05 18.20
C LEU A 105 -9.16 -15.17 19.43
N ALA A 106 -7.89 -15.51 19.21
CA ALA A 106 -6.94 -15.71 20.30
C ALA A 106 -6.54 -14.39 20.97
N GLN A 107 -6.54 -13.29 20.22
CA GLN A 107 -6.16 -11.95 20.68
C GLN A 107 -7.18 -10.92 20.17
N PRO A 108 -8.38 -10.88 20.78
CA PRO A 108 -9.37 -9.88 20.42
C PRO A 108 -8.84 -8.48 20.73
N SER A 109 -9.13 -7.53 19.83
CA SER A 109 -8.77 -6.12 20.01
C SER A 109 -9.86 -5.40 20.79
N GLU A 110 -9.47 -4.48 21.68
CA GLU A 110 -10.41 -3.53 22.31
C GLU A 110 -10.77 -2.36 21.37
N ALA A 111 -10.04 -2.23 20.25
CA ALA A 111 -10.31 -1.20 19.26
C ALA A 111 -11.50 -1.57 18.37
N VAL A 112 -12.27 -0.55 17.98
CA VAL A 112 -13.37 -0.68 17.03
C VAL A 112 -12.93 -0.25 15.63
N VAL A 113 -13.38 -0.95 14.60
CA VAL A 113 -13.07 -0.56 13.22
C VAL A 113 -13.81 0.74 12.89
N LEU A 114 -13.06 1.82 12.63
CA LEU A 114 -13.62 3.12 12.25
C LEU A 114 -14.03 3.13 10.78
N PHE A 115 -13.16 2.60 9.91
CA PHE A 115 -13.47 2.31 8.51
C PHE A 115 -12.43 1.39 7.87
N THR A 116 -12.82 0.78 6.75
CA THR A 116 -11.93 0.04 5.86
C THR A 116 -11.88 0.67 4.47
N GLU A 117 -10.77 0.45 3.76
CA GLU A 117 -10.59 0.68 2.33
C GLU A 117 -11.06 2.06 1.81
N ARG A 118 -10.90 3.08 2.66
CA ARG A 118 -11.39 4.44 2.41
C ARG A 118 -10.33 5.28 1.74
N THR A 119 -10.70 5.95 0.64
CA THR A 119 -9.83 6.92 -0.01
C THR A 119 -9.96 8.27 0.67
N LEU A 120 -8.85 8.80 1.17
CA LEU A 120 -8.74 10.15 1.73
C LEU A 120 -7.92 11.04 0.81
N ARG A 121 -8.19 12.35 0.88
CA ARG A 121 -7.52 13.37 0.08
C ARG A 121 -7.24 14.59 0.93
N ARG A 122 -6.05 15.16 0.79
CA ARG A 122 -5.62 16.38 1.48
C ARG A 122 -5.01 17.36 0.48
N ASP A 123 -5.44 18.61 0.52
CA ASP A 123 -4.79 19.69 -0.23
C ASP A 123 -3.51 20.09 0.51
N MET A 124 -2.36 19.92 -0.15
CA MET A 124 -1.03 20.20 0.41
C MET A 124 -0.47 21.53 -0.12
N GLY A 125 -1.32 22.40 -0.65
CA GLY A 125 -0.91 23.66 -1.28
C GLY A 125 -0.54 23.46 -2.74
N ARG A 126 0.71 23.06 -3.05
CA ARG A 126 1.18 22.87 -4.45
C ARG A 126 0.61 21.61 -5.12
N TYR A 127 0.16 20.64 -4.33
CA TYR A 127 -0.32 19.36 -4.81
C TYR A 127 -1.46 18.81 -3.94
N VAL A 128 -2.08 17.72 -4.38
CA VAL A 128 -3.04 16.95 -3.57
C VAL A 128 -2.41 15.61 -3.20
N LEU A 129 -2.37 15.30 -1.91
CA LEU A 129 -2.06 13.96 -1.42
C LEU A 129 -3.34 13.13 -1.43
N MET A 130 -3.27 11.90 -1.91
CA MET A 130 -4.38 10.94 -1.89
C MET A 130 -3.87 9.53 -1.63
N GLY A 131 -4.61 8.79 -0.82
CA GLY A 131 -4.32 7.40 -0.48
C GLY A 131 -5.58 6.65 -0.11
N ARG A 132 -5.58 5.33 -0.33
CA ARG A 132 -6.60 4.42 0.17
C ARG A 132 -6.02 3.72 1.39
N LEU A 133 -6.63 3.91 2.54
CA LEU A 133 -6.22 3.29 3.79
C LEU A 133 -6.96 1.95 3.92
N ASP A 134 -6.24 0.85 4.17
CA ASP A 134 -6.85 -0.48 4.21
C ASP A 134 -7.80 -0.63 5.40
N ARG A 135 -7.34 -0.24 6.59
CA ARG A 135 -8.14 -0.24 7.83
C ARG A 135 -7.67 0.84 8.78
N VAL A 136 -8.62 1.50 9.41
CA VAL A 136 -8.38 2.38 10.56
C VAL A 136 -9.22 1.90 11.73
N ASP A 137 -8.57 1.62 12.85
CA ASP A 137 -9.20 1.21 14.11
C ASP A 137 -9.11 2.37 15.12
N GLU A 138 -10.09 2.44 16.02
CA GLU A 138 -10.20 3.43 17.09
C GLU A 138 -10.16 2.72 18.45
N TYR A 139 -9.17 3.07 19.27
CA TYR A 139 -8.99 2.54 20.62
C TYR A 139 -9.85 3.28 21.65
N PRO A 140 -10.15 2.68 22.82
CA PRO A 140 -10.99 3.31 23.86
C PRO A 140 -10.47 4.64 24.40
N ASP A 141 -9.15 4.86 24.36
CA ASP A 141 -8.49 6.11 24.76
C ASP A 141 -8.57 7.21 23.70
N GLY A 142 -9.14 6.91 22.53
CA GLY A 142 -9.22 7.82 21.40
C GLY A 142 -8.04 7.75 20.44
N THR A 143 -7.09 6.85 20.62
CA THR A 143 -5.99 6.63 19.65
C THR A 143 -6.51 6.01 18.36
N LEU A 144 -6.07 6.52 17.20
CA LEU A 144 -6.36 5.93 15.89
C LEU A 144 -5.18 5.10 15.39
N GLU A 145 -5.43 3.85 15.01
CA GLU A 145 -4.45 2.95 14.40
C GLU A 145 -4.71 2.77 12.91
N ILE A 146 -3.73 3.13 12.08
CA ILE A 146 -3.74 2.84 10.65
C ILE A 146 -3.06 1.49 10.44
N ILE A 147 -3.80 0.51 9.93
CA ILE A 147 -3.27 -0.81 9.61
C ILE A 147 -3.18 -0.97 8.09
N ASP A 148 -1.99 -1.29 7.61
CA ASP A 148 -1.72 -1.67 6.22
C ASP A 148 -1.40 -3.18 6.14
N TYR A 149 -2.11 -3.89 5.27
CA TYR A 149 -1.93 -5.33 5.09
C TYR A 149 -0.84 -5.62 4.06
N LYS A 150 0.15 -6.43 4.44
CA LYS A 150 1.22 -6.87 3.53
C LYS A 150 1.17 -8.37 3.33
N SER A 151 0.59 -8.80 2.20
CA SER A 151 0.60 -10.21 1.77
C SER A 151 1.99 -10.73 1.40
N GLY A 152 2.87 -9.83 0.96
CA GLY A 152 4.22 -10.17 0.51
C GLY A 152 5.22 -10.50 1.62
N ARG A 153 4.99 -10.00 2.85
CA ARG A 153 6.00 -10.00 3.91
C ARG A 153 5.93 -11.25 4.78
N THR A 154 7.09 -11.88 5.01
CA THR A 154 7.27 -13.04 5.90
C THR A 154 7.79 -12.66 7.29
N ASN A 155 8.14 -11.39 7.49
CA ASN A 155 8.45 -10.81 8.78
C ASN A 155 8.03 -9.33 8.83
N VAL A 156 7.96 -8.79 10.03
CA VAL A 156 7.79 -7.36 10.29
C VAL A 156 8.38 -7.00 11.65
N ASP A 157 9.05 -5.85 11.70
CA ASP A 157 9.63 -5.23 12.89
C ASP A 157 9.30 -3.73 12.94
N GLU A 158 9.62 -3.08 14.06
CA GLU A 158 9.29 -1.67 14.28
C GLU A 158 10.03 -0.72 13.33
N GLU A 159 11.28 -1.04 12.97
CA GLU A 159 12.06 -0.21 12.04
C GLU A 159 11.42 -0.17 10.66
N GLN A 160 10.93 -1.32 10.19
CA GLN A 160 10.20 -1.42 8.93
C GLN A 160 8.87 -0.65 8.95
N VAL A 161 8.18 -0.59 10.10
CA VAL A 161 6.93 0.17 10.25
C VAL A 161 7.22 1.66 10.31
N ARG A 162 8.19 2.08 11.14
CA ARG A 162 8.59 3.48 11.32
C ARG A 162 9.16 4.12 10.06
N ASN A 163 9.67 3.33 9.12
CA ASN A 163 10.19 3.84 7.85
C ASN A 163 9.24 3.64 6.65
N ASP A 164 7.99 3.19 6.87
CA ASP A 164 7.06 2.94 5.77
C ASP A 164 6.43 4.25 5.25
N LEU A 165 6.82 4.63 4.03
CA LEU A 165 6.35 5.84 3.35
C LEU A 165 4.82 5.90 3.23
N ALA A 166 4.16 4.76 2.97
CA ALA A 166 2.72 4.75 2.74
C ALA A 166 1.96 5.02 4.03
N LEU A 167 2.38 4.39 5.13
CA LEU A 167 1.79 4.62 6.45
C LEU A 167 1.93 6.08 6.91
N HIS A 168 3.05 6.73 6.65
CA HIS A 168 3.22 8.15 6.97
C HIS A 168 2.34 9.06 6.09
N CYS A 169 2.19 8.74 4.80
CA CYS A 169 1.23 9.44 3.95
C CYS A 169 -0.21 9.27 4.45
N TYR A 170 -0.58 8.07 4.91
CA TYR A 170 -1.88 7.79 5.48
C TYR A 170 -2.11 8.52 6.79
N ALA A 171 -1.08 8.63 7.65
CA ALA A 171 -1.14 9.43 8.87
C ALA A 171 -1.39 10.91 8.56
N LEU A 172 -0.70 11.48 7.55
CA LEU A 172 -0.96 12.86 7.11
C LEU A 172 -2.37 13.08 6.59
N LEU A 173 -2.91 12.10 5.86
CA LEU A 173 -4.28 12.14 5.36
C LEU A 173 -5.29 12.07 6.51
N LEU A 174 -5.06 11.18 7.48
CA LEU A 174 -5.96 10.97 8.60
C LEU A 174 -5.97 12.15 9.56
N GLN A 175 -4.78 12.74 9.83
CA GLN A 175 -4.64 13.92 10.70
C GLN A 175 -5.47 15.12 10.22
N GLU A 176 -5.67 15.30 8.91
CA GLU A 176 -6.54 16.37 8.39
C GLU A 176 -8.00 16.24 8.87
N HIS A 177 -8.47 15.00 9.02
CA HIS A 177 -9.83 14.71 9.47
C HIS A 177 -9.93 14.59 11.00
N TYR A 178 -8.81 14.31 11.67
CA TYR A 178 -8.72 14.04 13.10
C TYR A 178 -7.47 14.70 13.72
N PRO A 179 -7.41 16.05 13.76
CA PRO A 179 -6.17 16.79 14.05
C PRO A 179 -5.59 16.55 15.45
N ASP A 180 -6.45 16.37 16.46
CA ASP A 180 -6.05 16.27 17.87
C ASP A 180 -5.98 14.83 18.40
N ARG A 181 -6.11 13.84 17.52
CA ARG A 181 -6.13 12.43 17.93
C ARG A 181 -4.72 11.82 17.87
N PRO A 182 -4.29 11.07 18.90
CA PRO A 182 -3.07 10.29 18.82
C PRO A 182 -3.13 9.30 17.67
N LEU A 183 -2.03 9.17 16.92
CA LEU A 183 -1.93 8.27 15.79
C LEU A 183 -0.89 7.19 16.06
N GLN A 184 -1.20 5.97 15.63
CA GLN A 184 -0.23 4.91 15.47
C GLN A 184 -0.38 4.29 14.08
N ILE A 185 0.72 3.78 13.56
CA ILE A 185 0.78 3.10 12.27
C ILE A 185 1.20 1.65 12.49
N ALA A 186 0.64 0.75 11.70
CA ALA A 186 0.87 -0.66 11.84
C ALA A 186 0.96 -1.35 10.48
N ILE A 187 1.83 -2.35 10.41
CA ILE A 187 1.86 -3.31 9.31
C ILE A 187 1.38 -4.65 9.86
N TYR A 188 0.42 -5.26 9.16
CA TYR A 188 0.07 -6.65 9.35
C TYR A 188 0.69 -7.50 8.24
N ALA A 189 1.74 -8.26 8.57
CA ALA A 189 2.36 -9.20 7.66
C ALA A 189 1.56 -10.51 7.65
N LEU A 190 0.76 -10.73 6.59
CA LEU A 190 -0.21 -11.84 6.54
C LEU A 190 0.48 -13.21 6.56
N ARG A 191 1.57 -13.40 5.81
CA ARG A 191 2.33 -14.68 5.81
C ARG A 191 3.03 -14.97 7.14
N ALA A 192 3.41 -13.93 7.88
CA ALA A 192 3.98 -14.07 9.21
C ALA A 192 2.90 -14.19 10.30
N ASN A 193 1.64 -13.94 9.93
CA ASN A 193 0.51 -13.71 10.84
C ASN A 193 0.86 -12.78 12.02
N LYS A 194 1.57 -11.68 11.74
CA LYS A 194 2.15 -10.78 12.74
C LYS A 194 1.79 -9.33 12.46
N LYS A 195 1.26 -8.63 13.48
CA LYS A 195 1.09 -7.17 13.50
C LYS A 195 2.22 -6.53 14.30
N VAL A 196 2.80 -5.46 13.77
CA VAL A 196 3.66 -4.55 14.54
C VAL A 196 3.13 -3.14 14.36
N ALA A 197 2.99 -2.43 15.48
CA ALA A 197 2.47 -1.07 15.55
C ALA A 197 3.50 -0.14 16.17
N VAL A 198 3.51 1.10 15.73
CA VAL A 198 4.40 2.17 16.21
C VAL A 198 3.58 3.44 16.38
N ALA A 199 3.67 4.07 17.55
CA ALA A 199 3.09 5.39 17.78
C ALA A 199 3.83 6.46 16.97
N LEU A 200 3.08 7.39 16.40
CA LEU A 200 3.61 8.57 15.71
C LEU A 200 3.39 9.82 16.56
N THR A 201 4.46 10.58 16.73
CA THR A 201 4.42 11.90 17.34
C THR A 201 4.01 12.97 16.31
N HIS A 202 3.54 14.11 16.80
CA HIS A 202 3.26 15.26 15.95
C HIS A 202 4.51 15.73 15.18
N ASP A 203 5.65 15.77 15.86
CA ASP A 203 6.93 16.21 15.28
C ASP A 203 7.39 15.28 14.16
N GLU A 204 7.33 13.94 14.35
CA GLU A 204 7.65 12.97 13.30
C GLU A 204 6.76 13.17 12.05
N LEU A 205 5.48 13.46 12.27
CA LEU A 205 4.53 13.65 11.18
C LEU A 205 4.77 14.97 10.43
N GLU A 206 5.14 16.03 11.14
CA GLU A 206 5.52 17.32 10.54
C GLU A 206 6.87 17.23 9.80
N GLU A 207 7.86 16.54 10.35
CA GLU A 207 9.12 16.25 9.66
C GLU A 207 8.87 15.48 8.37
N PHE A 208 8.02 14.45 8.41
CA PHE A 208 7.60 13.72 7.23
C PHE A 208 6.89 14.61 6.22
N ARG A 209 6.00 15.52 6.66
CA ARG A 209 5.31 16.47 5.78
C ARG A 209 6.29 17.38 5.04
N LEU A 210 7.29 17.91 5.75
CA LEU A 210 8.32 18.76 5.17
C LEU A 210 9.18 17.99 4.16
N MET A 211 9.57 16.76 4.50
CA MET A 211 10.31 15.87 3.61
C MET A 211 9.50 15.54 2.34
N LEU A 212 8.21 15.22 2.50
CA LEU A 212 7.31 14.93 1.41
C LEU A 212 7.14 16.13 0.46
N ASN A 213 7.01 17.34 1.00
CA ASN A 213 6.95 18.55 0.18
C ASN A 213 8.20 18.70 -0.70
N ARG A 214 9.39 18.47 -0.14
CA ARG A 214 10.65 18.54 -0.91
C ARG A 214 10.69 17.53 -2.05
N ILE A 215 10.31 16.27 -1.78
CA ILE A 215 10.23 15.23 -2.83
C ILE A 215 9.25 15.65 -3.93
N VAL A 216 8.08 16.18 -3.56
CA VAL A 216 7.09 16.60 -4.54
C VAL A 216 7.57 17.79 -5.36
N ASP A 217 8.25 18.75 -4.74
CA ASP A 217 8.87 19.88 -5.45
C ASP A 217 9.92 19.38 -6.46
N GLU A 218 10.79 18.44 -6.06
CA GLU A 218 11.73 17.78 -6.97
C GLU A 218 11.02 17.11 -8.16
N ILE A 219 9.92 16.41 -7.93
CA ILE A 219 9.13 15.76 -9.00
C ILE A 219 8.52 16.78 -9.96
N ILE A 220 8.02 17.90 -9.43
CA ILE A 220 7.34 18.94 -10.22
C ILE A 220 8.34 19.72 -11.06
N GLU A 221 9.52 19.98 -10.51
CA GLU A 221 10.58 20.82 -11.13
C GLU A 221 11.54 19.99 -12.00
N GLU A 222 11.39 18.66 -11.99
CA GLU A 222 12.15 17.71 -12.77
C GLU A 222 12.10 17.99 -14.29
N ASP A 223 13.28 18.01 -14.93
CA ASP A 223 13.36 17.98 -16.39
C ASP A 223 13.26 16.55 -16.91
N TRP A 224 12.03 16.15 -17.20
CA TRP A 224 11.70 14.82 -17.73
C TRP A 224 12.26 14.52 -19.13
N GLN A 225 12.82 15.50 -19.84
CA GLN A 225 13.44 15.29 -21.14
C GLN A 225 14.82 14.62 -21.02
N TRP A 226 15.49 14.81 -19.88
CA TRP A 226 16.88 14.39 -19.68
C TRP A 226 17.02 13.44 -18.48
N LEU A 227 16.41 12.25 -18.61
CA LEU A 227 16.56 11.19 -17.61
C LEU A 227 17.71 10.25 -17.98
N THR A 228 18.70 10.10 -17.11
CA THR A 228 19.77 9.10 -17.26
C THR A 228 19.41 7.84 -16.47
N PRO A 229 19.05 6.72 -17.15
CA PRO A 229 18.77 5.46 -16.45
C PRO A 229 20.03 4.91 -15.78
N ARG A 230 19.86 4.36 -14.57
CA ARG A 230 20.87 3.56 -13.89
C ARG A 230 20.31 2.17 -13.65
N TRP A 231 21.11 1.14 -13.91
CA TRP A 231 20.70 -0.23 -13.62
C TRP A 231 20.55 -0.41 -12.11
N ILE A 232 19.42 -0.96 -11.69
CA ILE A 232 19.11 -1.33 -10.31
C ILE A 232 18.55 -2.76 -10.30
N PRO A 233 18.57 -3.49 -9.17
CA PRO A 233 18.02 -4.84 -9.09
C PRO A 233 16.57 -4.97 -9.61
N HIS A 234 15.76 -3.92 -9.43
CA HIS A 234 14.37 -3.89 -9.90
C HIS A 234 14.24 -3.88 -11.44
N CYS A 235 15.28 -3.53 -12.19
CA CYS A 235 15.25 -3.47 -13.65
C CYS A 235 14.89 -4.82 -14.29
N ALA A 236 15.32 -5.94 -13.70
CA ALA A 236 15.10 -7.29 -14.22
C ALA A 236 13.61 -7.67 -14.35
N LYS A 237 12.73 -6.99 -13.60
CA LYS A 237 11.26 -7.21 -13.61
C LYS A 237 10.50 -5.92 -13.94
N CYS A 238 11.15 -4.93 -14.55
CA CYS A 238 10.52 -3.65 -14.84
C CYS A 238 9.66 -3.76 -16.11
N ASP A 239 8.37 -3.44 -16.01
CA ASP A 239 7.43 -3.41 -17.14
C ASP A 239 7.87 -2.45 -18.26
N PHE A 240 8.66 -1.43 -17.91
CA PHE A 240 9.14 -0.39 -18.82
C PHE A 240 10.56 -0.62 -19.30
N LEU A 241 11.16 -1.80 -19.06
CA LEU A 241 12.57 -2.04 -19.40
C LEU A 241 12.85 -1.80 -20.90
N GLU A 242 11.95 -2.20 -21.79
CA GLU A 242 12.09 -1.98 -23.24
C GLU A 242 12.06 -0.49 -23.63
N LEU A 243 11.41 0.36 -22.82
CA LEU A 243 11.37 1.82 -22.99
C LEU A 243 12.48 2.52 -22.18
N CYS A 244 13.02 1.86 -21.16
CA CYS A 244 14.14 2.32 -20.36
C CYS A 244 15.40 2.16 -21.22
N VAL A 245 15.80 3.25 -21.88
CA VAL A 245 16.75 3.26 -22.97
C VAL A 245 18.06 2.52 -22.64
N ARG A 246 18.13 1.26 -23.10
CA ARG A 246 19.36 0.64 -23.62
C ARG A 246 19.06 -0.26 -24.83
N LYS A 247 18.30 0.27 -25.80
CA LYS A 247 18.34 -0.19 -27.20
C LYS A 247 19.26 0.66 -28.11
N LEU A 248 19.92 1.71 -27.61
CA LEU A 248 20.76 2.65 -28.39
C LEU A 248 22.23 2.83 -27.94
N GLY A 249 22.76 2.00 -27.03
CA GLY A 249 24.21 1.84 -26.91
C GLY A 249 25.06 3.08 -26.56
N LEU A 250 24.68 3.89 -25.57
CA LEU A 250 25.57 4.92 -25.01
C LEU A 250 25.81 4.67 -23.52
N SER A 251 27.06 4.45 -23.15
CA SER A 251 27.56 4.61 -21.77
C SER A 251 27.69 6.11 -21.47
N PRO A 252 27.36 6.57 -20.26
CA PRO A 252 28.05 7.71 -19.70
C PRO A 252 29.43 7.21 -19.22
N ASP A 253 30.45 7.64 -19.97
CA ASP A 253 31.90 7.40 -19.84
C ASP A 253 32.43 6.02 -20.29
#